data_AF-A0AAU4F2D4-F1
#
_entry.id   AF-A0AAU4F2D4-F1
#
_cell.length_a   1.000
_cell.length_b   1.000
_cell.length_c   1.000
_cell.angle_alpha   90.00
_cell.angle_beta   90.00
_cell.angle_gamma   90.00
#
_symmetry.space_group_name_H-M   'P 1'
#
loop_
_entity.id
_entity.type
_entity.pdbx_description
1 polymer ?
#
loop_
_entity_poly.entity_id
_entity_poly.type
_entity_poly.pdbx_seq_one_letter_code
_entity_poly.pdbx_strand_id
1 'polypeptide(L)'
;MSDKPTAVRVYLARVRTALADLPASEIEEILEDVRPHLTELEAELGEGARVEALIERLGTPESYAAELRASGGYPPAAEGATTVLTAAPASPSRVKPRIALWGLILCAVALALLAFGAAVSVNPDVLAGLLVVAPVFLISLVLLLRGGVEPVLALPELAWLRGSLTKVREQEDGGKFLGYLGSLKPAWWVLCALALLAFGVLLMLRDRDAVLLLPFLLLAGVAIVWAGPRVRADRRLLWVAVPVSAFVIGGSLGGFGAAVDLISNRNAYQSASSYYPSSSDPYGNDQLSYGGQSIGNVYAFDAEGKPLTEVYLYDEEGRPITLTRYACERSSGTKEKIGSDNRFPRPRIQQGVTDDQGNFDGYNGYRSACREDPNVPFSAAIPKVTTPPTASPTTPPSPSAPSSTSAPTAPPTTTPTR
;
A
#
# COMPACT_ATOMS: atom_id res chain seq x y z
N MET A 1 -65.82 47.05 -31.01
CA MET A 1 -64.82 48.13 -30.87
C MET A 1 -63.53 47.48 -30.44
N SER A 2 -62.54 47.43 -31.33
CA SER A 2 -61.23 46.87 -31.02
C SER A 2 -60.53 47.91 -30.13
N ASP A 3 -60.37 47.57 -28.86
CA ASP A 3 -59.78 48.43 -27.82
C ASP A 3 -58.30 48.66 -28.19
N LYS A 4 -58.03 49.75 -28.91
CA LYS A 4 -56.65 50.10 -29.27
C LYS A 4 -55.93 50.42 -27.95
N PRO A 5 -54.76 49.82 -27.68
CA PRO A 5 -54.00 50.16 -26.48
C PRO A 5 -53.70 51.67 -26.51
N THR A 6 -54.04 52.37 -25.42
CA THR A 6 -53.80 53.80 -25.25
C THR A 6 -52.30 54.12 -25.39
N ALA A 7 -51.94 55.33 -25.81
CA ALA A 7 -50.55 55.69 -26.07
C ALA A 7 -49.69 55.56 -24.80
N VAL A 8 -50.27 55.87 -23.63
CA VAL A 8 -49.63 55.68 -22.33
C VAL A 8 -49.30 54.22 -22.06
N ARG A 9 -50.20 53.28 -22.39
CA ARG A 9 -49.94 51.84 -22.19
C ARG A 9 -48.79 51.35 -23.04
N VAL A 10 -48.67 51.83 -24.27
CA VAL A 10 -47.56 51.47 -25.17
C VAL A 10 -46.25 52.08 -24.69
N TYR A 11 -46.27 53.33 -24.22
CA TYR A 11 -45.10 54.00 -23.65
C TYR A 11 -44.62 53.29 -22.37
N LEU A 12 -45.52 53.03 -21.41
CA LEU A 12 -45.22 52.31 -20.16
C LEU A 12 -44.69 50.89 -20.40
N ALA A 13 -45.18 50.19 -21.42
CA ALA A 13 -44.67 48.86 -21.77
C ALA A 13 -43.19 48.93 -22.16
N ARG A 14 -42.79 49.96 -22.93
CA ARG A 14 -41.39 50.18 -23.31
C ARG A 14 -40.52 50.62 -22.13
N VAL A 15 -41.03 51.49 -21.24
CA VAL A 15 -40.35 51.86 -19.99
C VAL A 15 -40.13 50.62 -19.11
N ARG A 16 -41.14 49.76 -18.96
CA ARG A 16 -41.01 48.48 -18.22
C ARG A 16 -39.95 47.57 -18.83
N THR A 17 -39.91 47.45 -20.16
CA THR A 17 -38.86 46.68 -20.84
C THR A 17 -37.48 47.28 -20.62
N ALA A 18 -37.36 48.61 -20.65
CA ALA A 18 -36.10 49.28 -20.38
C ALA A 18 -35.62 49.01 -18.96
N LEU A 19 -36.51 49.01 -17.94
CA LEU A 19 -36.23 48.76 -16.52
C LEU A 19 -36.15 47.26 -16.13
N ALA A 20 -36.19 46.33 -17.09
CA ALA A 20 -36.26 44.88 -16.80
C ALA A 20 -35.01 44.32 -16.08
N ASP A 21 -33.97 45.14 -15.92
CA ASP A 21 -32.77 44.86 -15.14
C ASP A 21 -32.96 44.96 -13.62
N LEU A 22 -34.02 45.65 -13.15
CA LEU A 22 -34.35 45.80 -11.73
C LEU A 22 -35.24 44.65 -11.19
N PRO A 23 -35.29 44.45 -9.86
CA PRO A 23 -36.23 43.52 -9.24
C PRO A 23 -37.69 43.86 -9.58
N ALA A 24 -38.52 42.84 -9.82
CA ALA A 24 -39.91 43.04 -10.24
C ALA A 24 -40.74 43.90 -9.28
N SER A 25 -40.47 43.81 -7.97
CA SER A 25 -41.13 44.63 -6.94
C SER A 25 -40.80 46.11 -7.05
N GLU A 26 -39.55 46.45 -7.38
CA GLU A 26 -39.11 47.85 -7.53
C GLU A 26 -39.64 48.45 -8.84
N ILE A 27 -39.70 47.65 -9.92
CA ILE A 27 -40.31 48.07 -11.18
C ILE A 27 -41.81 48.40 -10.96
N GLU A 28 -42.53 47.60 -10.17
CA GLU A 28 -43.95 47.84 -9.91
C GLU A 28 -44.18 49.13 -9.11
N GLU A 29 -43.36 49.40 -8.08
CA GLU A 29 -43.38 50.64 -7.30
C GLU A 29 -43.11 51.88 -8.19
N ILE A 30 -42.04 51.84 -8.98
CA ILE A 30 -41.69 52.96 -9.90
C ILE A 30 -42.80 53.22 -10.93
N LEU A 31 -43.41 52.16 -11.48
CA LEU A 31 -44.48 52.30 -12.46
C LEU A 31 -45.82 52.71 -11.83
N GLU A 32 -46.03 52.46 -10.54
CA GLU A 32 -47.19 52.94 -9.79
C GLU A 32 -47.11 54.45 -9.58
N ASP A 33 -45.93 54.97 -9.25
CA ASP A 33 -45.68 56.41 -9.06
C ASP A 33 -45.80 57.22 -10.36
N VAL A 34 -45.33 56.67 -11.48
CA VAL A 34 -45.27 57.40 -12.77
C VAL A 34 -46.59 57.36 -13.54
N ARG A 35 -47.40 56.31 -13.36
CA ARG A 35 -48.64 56.10 -14.13
C ARG A 35 -49.63 57.26 -14.03
N PRO A 36 -49.93 57.84 -12.85
CA PRO A 36 -50.83 58.99 -12.72
C PRO A 36 -50.37 60.19 -13.57
N HIS A 37 -49.07 60.52 -13.53
CA HIS A 37 -48.52 61.64 -14.27
C HIS A 37 -48.67 61.48 -15.79
N LEU A 38 -48.42 60.27 -16.31
CA LEU A 38 -48.59 59.98 -17.73
C LEU A 38 -50.06 60.00 -18.16
N THR A 39 -51.01 59.63 -17.29
CA THR A 39 -52.44 59.73 -17.59
C THR A 39 -52.95 61.17 -17.63
N GLU A 40 -52.40 62.06 -16.80
CA GLU A 40 -52.68 63.50 -16.88
C GLU A 40 -52.16 64.10 -18.20
N LEU A 41 -50.95 63.73 -18.60
CA LEU A 41 -50.35 64.11 -19.88
C LEU A 41 -51.19 63.64 -21.07
N GLU A 42 -51.70 62.40 -21.04
CA GLU A 42 -52.60 61.88 -22.08
C GLU A 42 -53.92 62.66 -22.15
N ALA A 43 -54.47 63.09 -21.01
CA ALA A 43 -55.65 63.95 -20.97
C ALA A 43 -55.38 65.35 -21.55
N GLU A 44 -54.19 65.92 -21.33
CA GLU A 44 -53.76 67.20 -21.93
C GLU A 44 -53.60 67.10 -23.47
N LEU A 45 -53.10 65.97 -23.96
CA LEU A 45 -52.86 65.72 -25.39
C LEU A 45 -54.16 65.40 -26.17
N GLY A 46 -55.26 65.11 -25.47
CA GLY A 46 -56.58 64.88 -26.03
C GLY A 46 -56.80 63.47 -26.60
N GLU A 47 -58.01 63.23 -27.12
CA GLU A 47 -58.57 61.91 -27.49
C GLU A 47 -57.88 61.20 -28.69
N GLY A 48 -56.70 61.67 -29.10
CA GLY A 48 -55.88 61.11 -30.17
C GLY A 48 -54.38 61.06 -29.85
N ALA A 49 -54.02 61.12 -28.55
CA ALA A 49 -52.64 61.04 -28.10
C ALA A 49 -51.92 59.86 -28.76
N ARG A 50 -50.80 60.14 -29.42
CA ARG A 50 -49.94 59.11 -30.04
C ARG A 50 -48.65 58.98 -29.25
N VAL A 51 -48.04 57.80 -29.33
CA VAL A 51 -46.77 57.51 -28.64
C VAL A 51 -45.68 58.49 -29.08
N GLU A 52 -45.70 58.92 -30.35
CA GLU A 52 -44.78 59.90 -30.90
C GLU A 52 -44.87 61.27 -30.20
N ALA A 53 -46.08 61.70 -29.82
CA ALA A 53 -46.28 62.96 -29.10
C ALA A 53 -45.78 62.89 -27.65
N LEU A 54 -45.88 61.71 -27.00
CA LEU A 54 -45.25 61.47 -25.71
C LEU A 54 -43.72 61.48 -25.84
N ILE A 55 -43.18 60.89 -26.91
CA ILE A 55 -41.73 60.86 -27.17
C ILE A 55 -41.18 62.28 -27.40
N GLU A 56 -41.92 63.14 -28.09
CA GLU A 56 -41.49 64.53 -28.34
C GLU A 56 -41.40 65.36 -27.05
N ARG A 57 -42.28 65.09 -26.07
CA ARG A 57 -42.37 65.86 -24.83
C ARG A 57 -41.55 65.28 -23.66
N LEU A 58 -41.49 63.96 -23.53
CA LEU A 58 -40.82 63.24 -22.43
C LEU A 58 -39.49 62.59 -22.86
N GLY A 59 -39.19 62.59 -24.15
CA GLY A 59 -38.10 61.80 -24.72
C GLY A 59 -38.49 60.33 -24.95
N THR A 60 -37.56 59.57 -25.52
CA THR A 60 -37.74 58.14 -25.77
C THR A 60 -37.97 57.38 -24.45
N PRO A 61 -38.80 56.33 -24.41
CA PRO A 61 -39.05 55.53 -23.21
C PRO A 61 -37.78 55.05 -22.49
N GLU A 62 -36.71 54.78 -23.25
CA GLU A 62 -35.42 54.34 -22.74
C GLU A 62 -34.65 55.46 -22.03
N SER A 63 -34.68 56.68 -22.59
CA SER A 63 -34.14 57.90 -21.96
C SER A 63 -34.92 58.25 -20.70
N TYR A 64 -36.25 58.19 -20.76
CA TYR A 64 -37.10 58.44 -19.61
C TYR A 64 -36.88 57.41 -18.49
N ALA A 65 -36.68 56.12 -18.84
CA ALA A 65 -36.27 55.09 -17.89
C ALA A 65 -34.87 55.35 -17.28
N ALA A 66 -33.94 55.92 -18.04
CA ALA A 66 -32.62 56.30 -17.53
C ALA A 66 -32.72 57.47 -16.54
N GLU A 67 -33.58 58.45 -16.79
CA GLU A 67 -33.87 59.54 -15.84
C GLU A 67 -34.52 59.02 -14.56
N LEU A 68 -35.51 58.11 -14.67
CA LEU A 68 -36.13 57.45 -13.50
C LEU A 68 -35.10 56.68 -12.67
N ARG A 69 -34.15 56.00 -13.31
CA ARG A 69 -33.04 55.33 -12.60
C ARG A 69 -32.17 56.33 -11.87
N ALA A 70 -31.78 57.42 -12.53
CA ALA A 70 -30.95 58.45 -11.94
C ALA A 70 -31.64 59.09 -10.72
N SER A 71 -32.96 59.33 -10.77
CA SER A 71 -33.71 59.84 -9.63
C SER A 71 -33.88 58.82 -8.50
N GLY A 72 -34.01 57.53 -8.84
CA GLY A 72 -34.10 56.44 -7.86
C GLY A 72 -32.75 55.98 -7.28
N GLY A 73 -31.64 56.60 -7.69
CA GLY A 73 -30.30 56.21 -7.26
C GLY A 73 -29.81 54.88 -7.84
N TYR A 74 -30.42 54.41 -8.91
CA TYR A 74 -30.08 53.16 -9.58
C TYR A 74 -28.92 53.34 -10.57
N PRO A 75 -28.08 52.30 -10.75
CA PRO A 75 -27.00 52.35 -11.74
C PRO A 75 -27.55 52.53 -13.17
N PRO A 76 -26.81 53.20 -14.07
CA PRO A 76 -27.24 53.37 -15.46
C PRO A 76 -27.37 52.01 -16.16
N ALA A 77 -28.42 51.85 -16.99
CA ALA A 77 -28.57 50.68 -17.83
C ALA A 77 -27.37 50.55 -18.77
N ALA A 78 -26.80 49.34 -18.87
CA ALA A 78 -25.72 49.04 -19.78
C ALA A 78 -26.16 49.31 -21.22
N GLU A 79 -25.76 50.47 -21.75
CA GLU A 79 -26.10 50.94 -23.08
C GLU A 79 -25.53 49.99 -24.14
N GLY A 80 -26.38 49.44 -25.00
CA GLY A 80 -25.96 48.83 -26.26
C GLY A 80 -25.51 47.37 -26.18
N ALA A 81 -26.47 46.46 -26.06
CA ALA A 81 -26.37 45.11 -26.63
C ALA A 81 -26.36 45.19 -28.17
N THR A 82 -25.28 45.70 -28.76
CA THR A 82 -24.86 45.26 -30.09
C THR A 82 -23.88 44.13 -29.85
N THR A 83 -24.32 42.91 -30.09
CA THR A 83 -23.55 41.67 -29.94
C THR A 83 -22.38 41.64 -30.94
N VAL A 84 -21.39 42.50 -30.75
CA VAL A 84 -20.03 42.24 -31.21
C VAL A 84 -19.38 41.45 -30.11
N LEU A 85 -19.04 40.20 -30.44
CA LEU A 85 -18.39 39.20 -29.62
C LEU A 85 -17.05 39.73 -29.09
N THR A 86 -17.10 40.58 -28.06
CA THR A 86 -15.95 41.08 -27.33
C THR A 86 -16.23 40.77 -25.87
N ALA A 87 -15.47 39.82 -25.37
CA ALA A 87 -15.59 39.24 -24.05
C ALA A 87 -15.83 40.31 -22.97
N ALA A 88 -16.98 40.21 -22.28
CA ALA A 88 -17.06 40.62 -20.88
C ALA A 88 -15.81 40.08 -20.16
N PRO A 89 -15.22 40.77 -19.16
CA PRO A 89 -14.16 40.17 -18.37
C PRO A 89 -14.74 38.92 -17.74
N ALA A 90 -14.45 37.76 -18.35
CA ALA A 90 -14.95 36.48 -17.92
C ALA A 90 -14.57 36.38 -16.46
N SER A 91 -15.56 36.20 -15.59
CA SER A 91 -15.33 35.81 -14.20
C SER A 91 -14.25 34.72 -14.26
N PRO A 92 -13.06 34.96 -13.69
CA PRO A 92 -11.86 34.23 -14.08
C PRO A 92 -12.16 32.75 -13.90
N SER A 93 -12.17 32.00 -15.01
CA SER A 93 -12.66 30.63 -15.02
C SER A 93 -11.89 29.82 -13.98
N ARG A 94 -12.51 29.53 -12.82
CA ARG A 94 -11.87 28.84 -11.69
C ARG A 94 -11.59 27.37 -11.97
N VAL A 95 -12.05 26.87 -13.12
CA VAL A 95 -11.89 25.49 -13.56
C VAL A 95 -10.42 25.15 -13.81
N LYS A 96 -9.68 26.00 -14.55
CA LYS A 96 -8.24 25.80 -14.81
C LYS A 96 -7.39 25.72 -13.53
N PRO A 97 -7.49 26.66 -12.57
CA PRO A 97 -6.72 26.58 -11.33
C PRO A 97 -7.16 25.41 -10.42
N ARG A 98 -8.45 25.00 -10.46
CA ARG A 98 -8.91 23.80 -9.75
C ARG A 98 -8.33 22.52 -10.32
N ILE A 99 -8.33 22.36 -11.65
CA ILE A 99 -7.74 21.19 -12.31
C ILE A 99 -6.25 21.09 -11.99
N ALA A 100 -5.53 22.21 -12.03
CA ALA A 100 -4.14 22.23 -11.61
C ALA A 100 -4.02 21.77 -10.15
N LEU A 101 -4.77 22.38 -9.22
CA LEU A 101 -4.69 22.07 -7.78
C LEU A 101 -4.95 20.59 -7.49
N TRP A 102 -6.07 20.06 -7.99
CA TRP A 102 -6.44 18.67 -7.79
C TRP A 102 -5.50 17.72 -8.52
N GLY A 103 -4.96 18.11 -9.68
CA GLY A 103 -3.92 17.36 -10.38
C GLY A 103 -2.64 17.23 -9.53
N LEU A 104 -2.20 18.30 -8.86
CA LEU A 104 -1.04 18.22 -7.96
C LEU A 104 -1.33 17.42 -6.70
N ILE A 105 -2.51 17.58 -6.09
CA ILE A 105 -2.90 16.80 -4.92
C ILE A 105 -2.89 15.30 -5.27
N LEU A 106 -3.51 14.94 -6.39
CA LEU A 106 -3.56 13.55 -6.85
C LEU A 106 -2.17 13.01 -7.16
N CYS A 107 -1.31 13.78 -7.82
CA CYS A 107 0.09 13.39 -8.05
C CYS A 107 0.88 13.21 -6.75
N ALA A 108 0.73 14.12 -5.78
CA ALA A 108 1.43 14.02 -4.51
C ALA A 108 0.98 12.78 -3.71
N VAL A 109 -0.33 12.51 -3.67
CA VAL A 109 -0.88 11.31 -3.02
C VAL A 109 -0.43 10.03 -3.76
N ALA A 110 -0.49 10.01 -5.09
CA ALA A 110 -0.06 8.86 -5.88
C ALA A 110 1.44 8.58 -5.68
N LEU A 111 2.30 9.59 -5.70
CA LEU A 111 3.72 9.43 -5.42
C LEU A 111 4.00 8.94 -4.00
N ALA A 112 3.24 9.42 -3.00
CA ALA A 112 3.37 8.92 -1.63
C ALA A 112 2.99 7.44 -1.53
N LEU A 113 1.88 7.03 -2.15
CA LEU A 113 1.42 5.64 -2.16
C LEU A 113 2.38 4.72 -2.92
N LEU A 114 2.90 5.15 -4.07
CA LEU A 114 3.88 4.40 -4.84
C LEU A 114 5.19 4.24 -4.08
N ALA A 115 5.68 5.31 -3.42
CA ALA A 115 6.87 5.24 -2.57
C ALA A 115 6.65 4.32 -1.37
N PHE A 116 5.49 4.38 -0.73
CA PHE A 116 5.11 3.49 0.37
C PHE A 116 5.06 2.04 -0.09
N GLY A 117 4.37 1.75 -1.20
CA GLY A 117 4.25 0.41 -1.75
C GLY A 117 5.61 -0.17 -2.18
N ALA A 118 6.44 0.63 -2.85
CA ALA A 118 7.80 0.24 -3.22
C ALA A 118 8.68 -0.03 -1.98
N ALA A 119 8.52 0.75 -0.92
CA ALA A 119 9.26 0.56 0.33
C ALA A 119 8.81 -0.67 1.14
N VAL A 120 7.50 -0.95 1.18
CA VAL A 120 6.95 -2.11 1.90
C VAL A 120 7.23 -3.41 1.16
N SER A 121 7.02 -3.42 -0.16
CA SER A 121 7.24 -4.63 -0.98
C SER A 121 8.71 -4.87 -1.33
N VAL A 122 9.55 -3.84 -1.20
CA VAL A 122 10.97 -3.84 -1.65
C VAL A 122 11.09 -4.23 -3.13
N ASN A 123 10.05 -3.96 -3.93
CA ASN A 123 10.02 -4.28 -5.36
C ASN A 123 10.10 -3.00 -6.20
N PRO A 124 11.09 -2.87 -7.11
CA PRO A 124 11.24 -1.70 -7.95
C PRO A 124 10.10 -1.56 -8.99
N ASP A 125 9.42 -2.66 -9.35
CA ASP A 125 8.32 -2.66 -10.32
C ASP A 125 7.15 -1.77 -9.91
N VAL A 126 6.95 -1.56 -8.60
CA VAL A 126 5.91 -0.66 -8.10
C VAL A 126 6.16 0.78 -8.55
N LEU A 127 7.43 1.18 -8.75
CA LEU A 127 7.78 2.49 -9.27
C LEU A 127 7.45 2.67 -10.75
N ALA A 128 7.16 1.60 -11.50
CA ALA A 128 6.68 1.71 -12.88
C ALA A 128 5.34 2.49 -12.96
N GLY A 129 4.56 2.54 -11.88
CA GLY A 129 3.37 3.39 -11.77
C GLY A 129 3.65 4.89 -11.95
N LEU A 130 4.91 5.33 -11.82
CA LEU A 130 5.31 6.71 -12.05
C LEU A 130 5.12 7.15 -13.51
N LEU A 131 5.12 6.21 -14.48
CA LEU A 131 4.77 6.48 -15.89
C LEU A 131 3.33 6.97 -16.05
N VAL A 132 2.41 6.54 -15.17
CA VAL A 132 1.01 6.97 -15.19
C VAL A 132 0.85 8.33 -14.50
N VAL A 133 1.66 8.60 -13.47
CA VAL A 133 1.61 9.86 -12.71
C VAL A 133 2.29 11.01 -13.45
N ALA A 134 3.35 10.73 -14.22
CA ALA A 134 4.11 11.70 -14.99
C ALA A 134 3.27 12.60 -15.92
N PRO A 135 2.36 12.08 -16.78
CA PRO A 135 1.55 12.94 -17.65
C PRO A 135 0.61 13.85 -16.87
N VAL A 136 0.02 13.36 -15.76
CA VAL A 136 -0.85 14.18 -14.90
C VAL A 136 -0.04 15.32 -14.26
N PHE A 137 1.17 15.02 -13.79
CA PHE A 137 2.08 16.01 -13.23
C PHE A 137 2.49 17.05 -14.28
N LEU A 138 2.84 16.62 -15.49
CA LEU A 138 3.23 17.51 -16.59
C LEU A 138 2.09 18.42 -17.02
N ILE A 139 0.87 17.90 -17.19
CA ILE A 139 -0.32 18.69 -17.51
C ILE A 139 -0.56 19.75 -16.42
N SER A 140 -0.44 19.33 -15.16
CA SER A 140 -0.61 20.20 -14.00
C SER A 140 0.46 21.31 -13.94
N LEU A 141 1.72 20.96 -14.20
CA LEU A 141 2.85 21.89 -14.26
C LEU A 141 2.72 22.87 -15.44
N VAL A 142 2.28 22.42 -16.61
CA VAL A 142 2.05 23.27 -17.78
C VAL A 142 0.92 24.26 -17.52
N LEU A 143 -0.17 23.84 -16.87
CA LEU A 143 -1.25 24.72 -16.45
C LEU A 143 -0.78 25.78 -15.46
N LEU A 144 0.11 25.41 -14.53
CA LEU A 144 0.74 26.35 -13.60
C LEU A 144 1.61 27.38 -14.31
N LEU A 145 2.51 26.92 -15.20
CA LEU A 145 3.45 27.79 -15.88
C LEU A 145 2.73 28.79 -16.80
N ARG A 146 1.60 28.41 -17.38
CA ARG A 146 0.75 29.28 -18.21
C ARG A 146 -0.18 30.20 -17.42
N GLY A 147 -0.67 29.76 -16.25
CA GLY A 147 -1.68 30.48 -15.47
C GLY A 147 -1.16 31.23 -14.24
N GLY A 148 0.06 30.97 -13.80
CA GLY A 148 0.61 31.50 -12.55
C GLY A 148 0.02 30.85 -11.29
N VAL A 149 0.65 31.13 -10.14
CA VAL A 149 0.25 30.60 -8.82
C VAL A 149 -0.87 31.42 -8.15
N GLU A 150 -0.98 32.70 -8.49
CA GLU A 150 -1.96 33.65 -7.93
C GLU A 150 -3.42 33.19 -8.06
N PRO A 151 -3.91 32.72 -9.24
CA PRO A 151 -5.31 32.27 -9.36
C PRO A 151 -5.61 30.97 -8.61
N VAL A 152 -4.60 30.13 -8.34
CA VAL A 152 -4.77 28.93 -7.50
C VAL A 152 -4.88 29.33 -6.03
N LEU A 153 -4.03 30.26 -5.59
CA LEU A 153 -4.08 30.77 -4.21
C LEU A 153 -5.40 31.48 -3.91
N ALA A 154 -6.00 32.16 -4.90
CA ALA A 154 -7.28 32.85 -4.77
C ALA A 154 -8.52 31.93 -4.68
N LEU A 155 -8.36 30.59 -4.74
CA LEU A 155 -9.48 29.67 -4.61
C LEU A 155 -10.07 29.68 -3.18
N PRO A 156 -11.42 29.60 -3.05
CA PRO A 156 -12.08 29.61 -1.74
C PRO A 156 -11.67 28.41 -0.86
N GLU A 157 -11.35 27.28 -1.49
CA GLU A 157 -10.84 26.07 -0.83
C GLU A 157 -9.51 26.34 -0.09
N LEU A 158 -8.58 27.08 -0.72
CA LEU A 158 -7.32 27.49 -0.10
C LEU A 158 -7.51 28.62 0.92
N ALA A 159 -8.50 29.50 0.73
CA ALA A 159 -8.82 30.54 1.69
C ALA A 159 -9.33 29.95 3.00
N TRP A 160 -10.21 28.94 2.92
CA TRP A 160 -10.68 28.20 4.08
C TRP A 160 -9.53 27.48 4.81
N LEU A 161 -8.68 26.76 4.07
CA LEU A 161 -7.49 26.09 4.63
C LEU A 161 -6.55 27.07 5.35
N ARG A 162 -6.30 28.25 4.76
CA ARG A 162 -5.50 29.29 5.40
C ARG A 162 -6.14 29.81 6.68
N GLY A 163 -7.46 30.03 6.68
CA GLY A 163 -8.20 30.45 7.87
C GLY A 163 -8.16 29.42 9.00
N SER A 164 -8.19 28.13 8.67
CA SER A 164 -8.01 27.06 9.66
C SER A 164 -6.58 27.03 10.22
N LEU A 165 -5.57 27.21 9.37
CA LEU A 165 -4.17 27.28 9.78
C LEU A 165 -3.87 28.51 10.67
N THR A 166 -4.49 29.65 10.40
CA THR A 166 -4.34 30.84 11.26
C THR A 166 -4.95 30.59 12.64
N LYS A 167 -6.11 29.93 12.72
CA LYS A 167 -6.72 29.54 14.00
C LYS A 167 -5.81 28.59 14.80
N VAL A 168 -5.21 27.60 14.14
CA VAL A 168 -4.23 26.69 14.78
C VAL A 168 -2.98 27.45 15.25
N ARG A 169 -2.55 28.48 14.52
CA ARG A 169 -1.41 29.32 14.91
C ARG A 169 -1.73 30.25 16.08
N GLU A 170 -2.95 30.72 16.19
CA GLU A 170 -3.44 31.54 17.32
C GLU A 170 -3.57 30.72 18.60
N GLN A 171 -3.78 29.41 18.49
CA GLN A 171 -3.71 28.49 19.63
C GLN A 171 -2.27 28.40 20.15
N GLU A 172 -2.04 28.64 21.46
CA GLU A 172 -0.69 28.72 22.04
C GLU A 172 0.17 27.48 21.77
N ASP A 173 -0.42 26.29 21.88
CA ASP A 173 0.31 25.04 21.62
C ASP A 173 0.59 24.86 20.13
N GLY A 174 -0.41 25.10 19.26
CA GLY A 174 -0.26 25.00 17.81
C GLY A 174 0.77 25.99 17.26
N GLY A 175 0.81 27.21 17.79
CA GLY A 175 1.81 28.23 17.47
C GLY A 175 3.23 27.79 17.84
N LYS A 176 3.44 27.17 19.01
CA LYS A 176 4.74 26.62 19.44
C LYS A 176 5.19 25.47 18.54
N PHE A 177 4.31 24.51 18.23
CA PHE A 177 4.60 23.40 17.32
C PHE A 177 4.94 23.88 15.90
N LEU A 178 4.18 24.83 15.36
CA LEU A 178 4.46 25.44 14.04
C LEU A 178 5.75 26.25 14.03
N GLY A 179 6.09 26.90 15.15
CA GLY A 179 7.37 27.58 15.34
C GLY A 179 8.55 26.60 15.31
N TYR A 180 8.41 25.47 15.99
CA TYR A 180 9.40 24.38 16.01
C TYR A 180 9.56 23.73 14.63
N LEU A 181 8.46 23.36 13.95
CA LEU A 181 8.51 22.91 12.56
C LEU A 181 9.10 23.97 11.62
N GLY A 182 8.87 25.24 11.93
CA GLY A 182 9.47 26.39 11.25
C GLY A 182 10.99 26.48 11.40
N SER A 183 11.55 26.08 12.55
CA SER A 183 13.00 26.07 12.79
C SER A 183 13.70 24.88 12.13
N LEU A 184 12.99 23.76 11.93
CA LEU A 184 13.47 22.59 11.19
C LEU A 184 13.56 22.79 9.66
N LYS A 185 13.05 23.91 9.12
CA LYS A 185 12.95 24.16 7.68
C LYS A 185 14.23 23.94 6.85
N PRO A 186 15.42 24.42 7.25
CA PRO A 186 16.63 24.17 6.46
C PRO A 186 17.10 22.71 6.58
N ALA A 187 16.97 22.11 7.77
CA ALA A 187 17.37 20.72 8.02
C ALA A 187 16.44 19.70 7.35
N TRP A 188 15.16 20.04 7.17
CA TRP A 188 14.17 19.18 6.52
C TRP A 188 14.58 18.76 5.10
N TRP A 189 15.11 19.68 4.30
CA TRP A 189 15.54 19.37 2.92
C TRP A 189 16.72 18.41 2.87
N VAL A 190 17.65 18.56 3.81
CA VAL A 190 18.79 17.64 3.95
C VAL A 190 18.30 16.26 4.38
N LEU A 191 17.34 16.21 5.31
CA LEU A 191 16.72 14.97 5.76
C LEU A 191 15.97 14.29 4.61
N CYS A 192 15.25 15.03 3.77
CA CYS A 192 14.60 14.50 2.59
C CYS A 192 15.59 13.92 1.57
N ALA A 193 16.68 14.65 1.28
CA ALA A 193 17.71 14.16 0.37
C ALA A 193 18.39 12.89 0.91
N LEU A 194 18.68 12.85 2.21
CA LEU A 194 19.27 11.69 2.87
C LEU A 194 18.30 10.49 2.88
N ALA A 195 17.02 10.71 3.13
CA ALA A 195 15.99 9.66 3.07
C ALA A 195 15.84 9.08 1.66
N LEU A 196 15.87 9.92 0.62
CA LEU A 196 15.87 9.48 -0.79
C LEU A 196 17.10 8.63 -1.13
N LEU A 197 18.29 9.03 -0.67
CA LEU A 197 19.51 8.27 -0.88
C LEU A 197 19.50 6.95 -0.12
N ALA A 198 19.08 6.95 1.15
CA ALA A 198 18.94 5.74 1.95
C ALA A 198 17.95 4.74 1.31
N PHE A 199 16.83 5.24 0.78
CA PHE A 199 15.86 4.44 0.04
C PHE A 199 16.47 3.82 -1.24
N GLY A 200 17.21 4.62 -2.03
CA GLY A 200 17.91 4.11 -3.20
C GLY A 200 18.96 3.04 -2.87
N VAL A 201 19.75 3.25 -1.83
CA VAL A 201 20.75 2.28 -1.36
C VAL A 201 20.10 0.99 -0.88
N LEU A 202 18.96 1.07 -0.18
CA LEU A 202 18.20 -0.10 0.25
C LEU A 202 17.75 -0.96 -0.94
N LEU A 203 17.27 -0.34 -2.02
CA LEU A 203 16.89 -1.05 -3.25
C LEU A 203 18.11 -1.70 -3.92
N MET A 204 19.27 -1.05 -3.94
CA MET A 204 20.52 -1.61 -4.51
C MET A 204 21.07 -2.80 -3.75
N LEU A 205 20.88 -2.86 -2.43
CA LEU A 205 21.29 -4.01 -1.62
C LEU A 205 20.45 -5.26 -1.95
N ARG A 206 19.26 -5.10 -2.53
CA ARG A 206 18.36 -6.20 -2.90
C ARG A 206 18.47 -6.57 -4.37
N ASP A 207 18.47 -5.58 -5.27
CA ASP A 207 18.51 -5.76 -6.72
C ASP A 207 19.71 -5.06 -7.35
N ARG A 208 20.51 -5.81 -8.13
CA ARG A 208 21.70 -5.27 -8.80
C ARG A 208 21.36 -4.26 -9.90
N ASP A 209 20.18 -4.36 -10.50
CA ASP A 209 19.75 -3.49 -11.59
C ASP A 209 19.29 -2.10 -11.10
N ALA A 210 19.00 -1.96 -9.80
CA ALA A 210 18.66 -0.69 -9.18
C ALA A 210 19.84 0.30 -9.11
N VAL A 211 21.07 -0.15 -9.37
CA VAL A 211 22.27 0.71 -9.43
C VAL A 211 22.15 1.79 -10.52
N LEU A 212 21.38 1.53 -11.59
CA LEU A 212 21.13 2.50 -12.66
C LEU A 212 20.33 3.74 -12.20
N LEU A 213 19.62 3.65 -11.06
CA LEU A 213 18.84 4.76 -10.48
C LEU A 213 19.72 5.71 -9.64
N LEU A 214 20.94 5.33 -9.29
CA LEU A 214 21.86 6.10 -8.45
C LEU A 214 22.13 7.53 -8.97
N PRO A 215 22.54 7.75 -10.24
CA PRO A 215 22.82 9.09 -10.74
C PRO A 215 21.56 9.98 -10.72
N PHE A 216 20.38 9.41 -10.99
CA PHE A 216 19.11 10.14 -10.93
C PHE A 216 18.74 10.53 -9.51
N LEU A 217 18.93 9.65 -8.53
CA LEU A 217 18.66 9.95 -7.12
C LEU A 217 19.63 10.97 -6.53
N LEU A 218 20.91 10.93 -6.90
CA LEU A 218 21.88 11.96 -6.52
C LEU A 218 21.50 13.32 -7.11
N LEU A 219 21.15 13.35 -8.39
CA LEU A 219 20.77 14.58 -9.08
C LEU A 219 19.46 15.15 -8.50
N ALA A 220 18.50 14.29 -8.16
CA ALA A 220 17.28 14.67 -7.45
C ALA A 220 17.59 15.20 -6.04
N GLY A 221 18.47 14.54 -5.28
CA GLY A 221 18.89 14.98 -3.95
C GLY A 221 19.55 16.37 -3.98
N VAL A 222 20.46 16.61 -4.93
CA VAL A 222 21.08 17.92 -5.14
C VAL A 222 20.04 18.96 -5.53
N ALA A 223 19.11 18.63 -6.44
CA ALA A 223 18.03 19.53 -6.84
C ALA A 223 17.11 19.89 -5.66
N ILE A 224 16.82 18.96 -4.77
CA ILE A 224 15.99 19.17 -3.56
C ILE A 224 16.68 20.13 -2.59
N VAL A 225 17.96 19.91 -2.29
CA VAL A 225 18.74 20.77 -1.39
C VAL A 225 18.91 22.17 -1.98
N TRP A 226 19.08 22.27 -3.29
CA TRP A 226 19.22 23.54 -4.00
C TRP A 226 17.88 24.31 -4.12
N ALA A 227 16.77 23.59 -4.29
CA ALA A 227 15.43 24.15 -4.37
C ALA A 227 14.92 24.65 -3.02
N GLY A 228 15.22 23.95 -1.93
CA GLY A 228 14.65 24.19 -0.60
C GLY A 228 14.72 25.65 -0.10
N PRO A 229 15.90 26.30 -0.12
CA PRO A 229 16.03 27.71 0.26
C PRO A 229 15.29 28.67 -0.68
N ARG A 230 15.15 28.31 -1.96
CA ARG A 230 14.56 29.15 -3.02
C ARG A 230 13.04 29.08 -3.09
N VAL A 231 12.40 28.09 -2.47
CA VAL A 231 10.92 28.01 -2.35
C VAL A 231 10.31 29.27 -1.71
N ARG A 232 11.07 29.99 -0.87
CA ARG A 232 10.62 31.27 -0.27
C ARG A 232 10.56 32.41 -1.27
N ALA A 233 11.49 32.46 -2.23
CA ALA A 233 11.55 33.51 -3.24
C ALA A 233 10.52 33.24 -4.34
N ASP A 234 10.39 31.96 -4.74
CA ASP A 234 9.51 31.55 -5.82
C ASP A 234 8.46 30.53 -5.35
N ARG A 235 7.23 31.01 -5.12
CA ARG A 235 6.06 30.16 -4.82
C ARG A 235 5.78 29.10 -5.90
N ARG A 236 6.32 29.26 -7.11
CA ARG A 236 6.21 28.27 -8.19
C ARG A 236 6.94 26.97 -7.85
N LEU A 237 8.05 27.02 -7.10
CA LEU A 237 8.76 25.82 -6.69
C LEU A 237 7.96 24.93 -5.72
N LEU A 238 6.90 25.45 -5.08
CA LEU A 238 6.00 24.63 -4.26
C LEU A 238 5.38 23.48 -5.06
N TRP A 239 5.19 23.65 -6.36
CA TRP A 239 4.59 22.64 -7.23
C TRP A 239 5.47 21.43 -7.48
N VAL A 240 6.78 21.58 -7.34
CA VAL A 240 7.76 20.49 -7.41
C VAL A 240 8.10 19.98 -6.01
N ALA A 241 8.19 20.88 -5.04
CA ALA A 241 8.50 20.57 -3.65
C ALA A 241 7.44 19.67 -2.97
N VAL A 242 6.14 19.91 -3.21
CA VAL A 242 5.06 19.16 -2.56
C VAL A 242 5.05 17.67 -2.96
N PRO A 243 5.05 17.31 -4.26
CA PRO A 243 5.07 15.91 -4.67
C PRO A 243 6.34 15.18 -4.24
N VAL A 244 7.49 15.84 -4.28
CA VAL A 244 8.77 15.27 -3.83
C VAL A 244 8.77 15.01 -2.32
N SER A 245 8.26 15.95 -1.52
CA SER A 245 8.12 15.76 -0.08
C SER A 245 7.14 14.63 0.24
N ALA A 246 6.05 14.51 -0.52
CA ALA A 246 5.08 13.43 -0.37
C ALA A 246 5.69 12.05 -0.70
N PHE A 247 6.50 11.95 -1.76
CA PHE A 247 7.27 10.74 -2.09
C PHE A 247 8.20 10.34 -0.94
N VAL A 248 8.96 11.30 -0.40
CA VAL A 248 9.87 11.04 0.72
C VAL A 248 9.10 10.55 1.95
N ILE A 249 8.01 11.22 2.32
CA ILE A 249 7.16 10.84 3.46
C ILE A 249 6.58 9.44 3.26
N GLY A 250 6.04 9.14 2.08
CA GLY A 250 5.51 7.81 1.76
C GLY A 250 6.59 6.72 1.84
N GLY A 251 7.76 6.96 1.24
CA GLY A 251 8.89 6.03 1.25
C GLY A 251 9.48 5.83 2.65
N SER A 252 9.53 6.87 3.48
CA SER A 252 10.01 6.78 4.87
C SER A 252 9.01 6.09 5.79
N LEU A 253 7.70 6.31 5.63
CA LEU A 253 6.66 5.55 6.34
C LEU A 253 6.68 4.07 5.95
N GLY A 254 6.76 3.77 4.65
CA GLY A 254 6.82 2.40 4.17
C GLY A 254 8.13 1.71 4.55
N GLY A 255 9.25 2.44 4.47
CA GLY A 255 10.57 1.98 4.86
C GLY A 255 10.71 1.78 6.37
N PHE A 256 10.06 2.60 7.19
CA PHE A 256 9.97 2.37 8.64
C PHE A 256 9.13 1.14 8.95
N GLY A 257 8.00 0.94 8.27
CA GLY A 257 7.20 -0.29 8.38
C GLY A 257 8.02 -1.54 8.01
N ALA A 258 8.72 -1.50 6.87
CA ALA A 258 9.62 -2.56 6.44
C ALA A 258 10.82 -2.74 7.38
N ALA A 259 11.35 -1.66 7.97
CA ALA A 259 12.46 -1.74 8.94
C ALA A 259 12.00 -2.30 10.29
N VAL A 260 10.80 -1.97 10.76
CA VAL A 260 10.20 -2.56 11.97
C VAL A 260 9.88 -4.03 11.72
N ASP A 261 9.34 -4.38 10.55
CA ASP A 261 9.14 -5.77 10.16
C ASP A 261 10.47 -6.51 10.02
N LEU A 262 11.51 -5.88 9.45
CA LEU A 262 12.85 -6.44 9.36
C LEU A 262 13.51 -6.54 10.73
N ILE A 263 13.26 -5.66 11.70
CA ILE A 263 13.80 -5.74 13.07
C ILE A 263 13.04 -6.80 13.88
N SER A 264 11.71 -6.89 13.71
CA SER A 264 10.87 -7.96 14.25
C SER A 264 11.29 -9.32 13.68
N ASN A 265 11.49 -9.40 12.36
CA ASN A 265 11.99 -10.58 11.67
C ASN A 265 13.48 -10.79 11.88
N ARG A 266 14.30 -9.79 12.21
CA ARG A 266 15.72 -9.97 12.57
C ARG A 266 15.86 -10.49 13.99
N ASN A 267 14.89 -10.22 14.87
CA ASN A 267 14.70 -10.99 16.11
C ASN A 267 14.21 -12.42 15.82
N ALA A 268 13.50 -12.66 14.70
CA ALA A 268 13.19 -14.02 14.24
C ALA A 268 14.35 -14.73 13.51
N TYR A 269 15.27 -14.00 12.87
CA TYR A 269 16.38 -14.53 12.05
C TYR A 269 17.76 -14.47 12.73
N GLN A 270 17.87 -13.94 13.96
CA GLN A 270 19.02 -14.14 14.84
C GLN A 270 18.79 -15.16 15.96
N SER A 271 17.71 -15.94 15.87
CA SER A 271 17.72 -17.26 16.52
C SER A 271 18.63 -18.15 15.68
N ALA A 272 19.86 -18.35 16.15
CA ALA A 272 20.54 -19.61 15.93
C ALA A 272 19.48 -20.71 16.16
N SER A 273 19.05 -21.37 15.08
CA SER A 273 18.03 -22.41 15.15
C SER A 273 18.54 -23.54 16.02
N SER A 274 18.26 -23.42 17.31
CA SER A 274 18.07 -24.56 18.18
C SER A 274 16.82 -25.22 17.63
N TYR A 275 17.02 -26.15 16.70
CA TYR A 275 16.00 -26.95 16.05
C TYR A 275 15.27 -27.74 17.14
N TYR A 276 14.24 -27.15 17.73
CA TYR A 276 13.22 -27.93 18.39
C TYR A 276 12.37 -28.51 17.26
N PRO A 277 12.43 -29.82 16.99
CA PRO A 277 11.55 -30.42 16.02
C PRO A 277 10.12 -30.10 16.45
N SER A 278 9.35 -29.47 15.56
CA SER A 278 7.90 -29.33 15.75
C SER A 278 7.35 -30.72 16.04
N SER A 279 6.65 -30.89 17.17
CA SER A 279 6.03 -32.16 17.53
C SER A 279 4.85 -32.51 16.64
N SER A 280 4.39 -31.55 15.83
CA SER A 280 3.26 -31.69 14.92
C SER A 280 3.64 -31.42 13.46
N ASP A 281 3.00 -32.15 12.56
CA ASP A 281 3.09 -31.97 11.12
C ASP A 281 2.25 -30.76 10.62
N PRO A 282 2.34 -30.38 9.33
CA PRO A 282 1.56 -29.26 8.78
C PRO A 282 0.04 -29.39 8.88
N TYR A 283 -0.47 -30.58 9.23
CA TYR A 283 -1.89 -30.88 9.38
C TYR A 283 -2.32 -31.04 10.84
N GLY A 284 -1.43 -30.73 11.80
CA GLY A 284 -1.72 -30.82 13.24
C GLY A 284 -1.70 -32.25 13.80
N ASN A 285 -1.18 -33.22 13.05
CA ASN A 285 -0.99 -34.60 13.52
C ASN A 285 0.38 -34.76 14.19
N ASP A 286 0.52 -35.75 15.07
CA ASP A 286 1.81 -36.06 15.72
C ASP A 286 2.89 -36.44 14.69
N GLN A 287 4.10 -35.91 14.89
CA GLN A 287 5.24 -36.15 14.01
C GLN A 287 6.31 -36.99 14.73
N LEU A 288 6.63 -38.15 14.15
CA LEU A 288 7.77 -38.95 14.60
C LEU A 288 9.06 -38.38 14.01
N SER A 289 10.09 -38.19 14.84
CA SER A 289 11.40 -37.71 14.39
C SER A 289 12.54 -38.54 14.94
N TYR A 290 13.62 -38.68 14.16
CA TYR A 290 14.85 -39.37 14.54
C TYR A 290 16.04 -38.63 13.97
N GLY A 291 17.03 -38.30 14.80
CA GLY A 291 18.21 -37.53 14.37
C GLY A 291 17.87 -36.15 13.79
N GLY A 292 16.78 -35.53 14.24
CA GLY A 292 16.29 -34.24 13.71
C GLY A 292 15.53 -34.35 12.39
N GLN A 293 15.40 -35.54 11.79
CA GLN A 293 14.62 -35.76 10.58
C GLN A 293 13.24 -36.32 10.90
N SER A 294 12.23 -35.82 10.20
CA SER A 294 10.87 -36.35 10.30
C SER A 294 10.75 -37.70 9.61
N ILE A 295 10.25 -38.69 10.33
CA ILE A 295 9.99 -40.04 9.82
C ILE A 295 8.55 -40.11 9.30
N GLY A 296 8.39 -40.40 8.01
CA GLY A 296 7.07 -40.62 7.40
C GLY A 296 6.71 -42.10 7.18
N ASN A 297 7.69 -42.99 7.28
CA ASN A 297 7.53 -44.43 7.07
C ASN A 297 8.56 -45.22 7.88
N VAL A 298 8.19 -46.41 8.34
CA VAL A 298 9.06 -47.30 9.13
C VAL A 298 9.05 -48.67 8.47
N TYR A 299 10.24 -49.27 8.31
CA TYR A 299 10.40 -50.62 7.80
C TYR A 299 10.97 -51.49 8.92
N ALA A 300 10.28 -52.57 9.27
CA ALA A 300 10.76 -53.56 10.22
C ALA A 300 11.19 -54.83 9.48
N PHE A 301 12.17 -55.52 10.01
CA PHE A 301 12.73 -56.75 9.45
C PHE A 301 12.80 -57.81 10.56
N ASP A 302 12.61 -59.07 10.20
CA ASP A 302 12.79 -60.21 11.11
C ASP A 302 14.28 -60.51 11.36
N ALA A 303 14.60 -61.48 12.22
CA ALA A 303 15.98 -61.82 12.57
C ALA A 303 16.80 -62.33 11.37
N GLU A 304 16.12 -62.82 10.35
CA GLU A 304 16.68 -63.34 9.11
C GLU A 304 16.90 -62.24 8.04
N GLY A 305 16.46 -61.00 8.30
CA GLY A 305 16.60 -59.86 7.38
C GLY A 305 15.48 -59.74 6.35
N LYS A 306 14.37 -60.47 6.51
CA LYS A 306 13.20 -60.37 5.65
C LYS A 306 12.27 -59.27 6.17
N PRO A 307 11.75 -58.39 5.30
CA PRO A 307 10.88 -57.30 5.72
C PRO A 307 9.52 -57.82 6.21
N LEU A 308 9.05 -57.25 7.33
CA LEU A 308 7.71 -57.45 7.83
C LEU A 308 6.73 -56.55 7.06
N THR A 309 5.64 -57.14 6.56
CA THR A 309 4.67 -56.43 5.70
C THR A 309 3.50 -55.81 6.46
N GLU A 310 3.28 -56.20 7.71
CA GLU A 310 2.22 -55.67 8.55
C GLU A 310 2.69 -55.52 10.00
N VAL A 311 2.95 -54.27 10.40
CA VAL A 311 3.43 -53.89 11.73
C VAL A 311 2.61 -52.71 12.23
N TYR A 312 2.24 -52.76 13.50
CA TYR A 312 1.57 -51.67 14.20
C TYR A 312 2.50 -51.12 15.27
N LEU A 313 2.68 -49.81 15.30
CA LEU A 313 3.58 -49.15 16.26
C LEU A 313 2.79 -48.54 17.41
N TYR A 314 3.29 -48.75 18.62
CA TYR A 314 2.76 -48.23 19.87
C TYR A 314 3.91 -47.67 20.72
N ASP A 315 3.62 -46.68 21.55
CA ASP A 315 4.56 -46.17 22.55
C ASP A 315 4.60 -47.03 23.82
N GLU A 316 5.41 -46.64 24.80
CA GLU A 316 5.58 -47.34 26.08
C GLU A 316 4.31 -47.35 26.94
N GLU A 317 3.40 -46.38 26.75
CA GLU A 317 2.08 -46.33 27.38
C GLU A 317 1.02 -47.14 26.61
N GLY A 318 1.36 -47.76 25.48
CA GLY A 318 0.43 -48.50 24.64
C GLY A 318 -0.47 -47.60 23.77
N ARG A 319 -0.13 -46.34 23.58
CA ARG A 319 -0.82 -45.44 22.63
C ARG A 319 -0.31 -45.70 21.21
N PRO A 320 -1.18 -45.75 20.19
CA PRO A 320 -0.76 -46.01 18.82
C PRO A 320 -0.01 -44.82 18.24
N ILE A 321 1.19 -45.06 17.69
CA ILE A 321 2.00 -44.04 17.01
C ILE A 321 1.37 -43.78 15.64
N THR A 322 0.51 -42.76 15.58
CA THR A 322 -0.30 -42.45 14.40
C THR A 322 0.37 -41.36 13.57
N LEU A 323 0.74 -41.70 12.33
CA LEU A 323 1.36 -40.75 11.40
C LEU A 323 0.43 -40.43 10.23
N THR A 324 0.59 -39.25 9.63
CA THR A 324 -0.13 -38.85 8.42
C THR A 324 0.13 -39.81 7.27
N ARG A 325 -0.94 -40.32 6.66
CA ARG A 325 -0.89 -41.24 5.54
C ARG A 325 -1.16 -40.50 4.24
N TYR A 326 -0.31 -40.79 3.26
CA TYR A 326 -0.41 -40.25 1.92
C TYR A 326 -0.70 -41.35 0.92
N ALA A 327 -1.33 -40.98 -0.19
CA ALA A 327 -1.55 -41.82 -1.36
C ALA A 327 -1.41 -40.98 -2.63
N CYS A 328 -1.39 -41.66 -3.77
CA CYS A 328 -1.48 -41.03 -5.07
C CYS A 328 -2.92 -40.69 -5.41
N GLU A 329 -3.19 -39.40 -5.62
CA GLU A 329 -4.49 -38.93 -6.06
C GLU A 329 -4.63 -39.16 -7.58
N ARG A 330 -5.68 -39.89 -7.99
CA ARG A 330 -5.85 -40.30 -9.40
C ARG A 330 -6.12 -39.14 -10.34
N SER A 331 -6.74 -38.07 -9.84
CA SER A 331 -7.18 -36.92 -10.65
C SER A 331 -6.05 -35.92 -10.91
N SER A 332 -5.29 -35.57 -9.87
CA SER A 332 -4.18 -34.61 -9.91
C SER A 332 -2.85 -35.25 -10.29
N GLY A 333 -2.70 -36.56 -10.09
CA GLY A 333 -1.42 -37.24 -10.26
C GLY A 333 -0.37 -36.78 -9.24
N THR A 334 -0.80 -36.26 -8.09
CA THR A 334 0.08 -35.78 -7.01
C THR A 334 -0.12 -36.57 -5.73
N LYS A 335 0.81 -36.40 -4.78
CA LYS A 335 0.73 -36.97 -3.43
C LYS A 335 -0.28 -36.19 -2.61
N GLU A 336 -1.29 -36.88 -2.08
CA GLU A 336 -2.32 -36.29 -1.23
C GLU A 336 -2.47 -37.04 0.09
N LYS A 337 -2.92 -36.33 1.12
CA LYS A 337 -3.24 -36.92 2.43
C LYS A 337 -4.57 -37.66 2.34
N ILE A 338 -4.57 -38.93 2.70
CA ILE A 338 -5.79 -39.75 2.76
C ILE A 338 -6.26 -40.04 4.18
N GLY A 339 -5.43 -39.76 5.20
CA GLY A 339 -5.78 -39.98 6.59
C GLY A 339 -4.57 -40.04 7.50
N SER A 340 -4.70 -40.78 8.59
CA SER A 340 -3.61 -41.14 9.50
C SER A 340 -3.88 -42.53 10.07
N ASP A 341 -2.82 -43.31 10.25
CA ASP A 341 -2.88 -44.65 10.86
C ASP A 341 -1.55 -44.99 11.54
N ASN A 342 -1.50 -46.12 12.24
CA ASN A 342 -0.29 -46.65 12.88
C ASN A 342 0.24 -47.92 12.16
N ARG A 343 -0.15 -48.14 10.90
CA ARG A 343 0.20 -49.33 10.12
C ARG A 343 1.40 -49.08 9.21
N PHE A 344 2.38 -49.97 9.28
CA PHE A 344 3.65 -49.91 8.54
C PHE A 344 4.04 -51.30 7.99
N PRO A 345 4.89 -51.37 6.95
CA PRO A 345 5.37 -50.27 6.11
C PRO A 345 4.29 -49.74 5.17
N ARG A 346 4.42 -48.48 4.78
CA ARG A 346 3.54 -47.82 3.81
C ARG A 346 4.15 -47.86 2.41
N PRO A 347 3.34 -47.89 1.33
CA PRO A 347 3.86 -47.77 -0.02
C PRO A 347 4.67 -46.49 -0.20
N ARG A 348 5.83 -46.60 -0.84
CA ARG A 348 6.62 -45.43 -1.20
C ARG A 348 5.95 -44.72 -2.36
N ILE A 349 5.72 -43.42 -2.19
CA ILE A 349 5.12 -42.58 -3.22
C ILE A 349 6.24 -41.99 -4.06
N GLN A 350 6.27 -42.32 -5.35
CA GLN A 350 7.11 -41.68 -6.36
C GLN A 350 6.27 -40.66 -7.13
N GLN A 351 6.70 -39.41 -7.11
CA GLN A 351 6.12 -38.34 -7.93
C GLN A 351 7.02 -38.11 -9.12
N GLY A 352 6.41 -37.93 -10.28
CA GLY A 352 7.10 -37.75 -11.55
C GLY A 352 6.18 -37.15 -12.59
N VAL A 353 6.57 -37.25 -13.85
CA VAL A 353 5.79 -36.79 -15.00
C VAL A 353 5.61 -37.88 -16.04
N THR A 354 4.48 -37.93 -16.73
CA THR A 354 4.26 -38.82 -17.87
C THR A 354 4.44 -38.09 -19.19
N ASP A 355 5.07 -38.77 -20.15
CA ASP A 355 5.15 -38.34 -21.55
C ASP A 355 3.90 -38.74 -22.36
N ASP A 356 3.86 -38.34 -23.64
CA ASP A 356 2.77 -38.69 -24.58
C ASP A 356 2.62 -40.19 -24.83
N GLN A 357 3.65 -40.98 -24.52
CA GLN A 357 3.68 -42.43 -24.68
C GLN A 357 3.28 -43.17 -23.39
N GLY A 358 3.02 -42.45 -22.31
CA GLY A 358 2.65 -43.02 -21.01
C GLY A 358 3.84 -43.52 -20.18
N ASN A 359 5.08 -43.17 -20.54
CA ASN A 359 6.25 -43.51 -19.74
C ASN A 359 6.39 -42.56 -18.55
N PHE A 360 6.61 -43.13 -17.37
CA PHE A 360 6.90 -42.38 -16.14
C PHE A 360 8.32 -41.82 -16.20
N ASP A 361 8.45 -40.52 -15.94
CA ASP A 361 9.65 -39.70 -16.10
C ASP A 361 10.30 -39.79 -17.49
N GLY A 362 9.46 -39.84 -18.53
CA GLY A 362 9.88 -39.83 -19.94
C GLY A 362 10.42 -38.48 -20.43
N TYR A 363 11.14 -38.49 -21.55
CA TYR A 363 11.63 -37.28 -22.19
C TYR A 363 10.46 -36.41 -22.67
N ASN A 364 10.44 -35.12 -22.29
CA ASN A 364 9.30 -34.19 -22.48
C ASN A 364 8.02 -34.58 -21.72
N GLY A 365 8.12 -35.21 -20.53
CA GLY A 365 6.96 -35.43 -19.66
C GLY A 365 6.31 -34.12 -19.22
N TYR A 366 4.99 -34.03 -19.35
CA TYR A 366 4.22 -32.80 -19.06
C TYR A 366 2.98 -33.02 -18.19
N ARG A 367 2.56 -34.28 -17.97
CA ARG A 367 1.45 -34.60 -17.06
C ARG A 367 2.01 -35.05 -15.72
N SER A 368 1.50 -34.53 -14.61
CA SER A 368 1.85 -35.04 -13.29
C SER A 368 1.46 -36.51 -13.14
N ALA A 369 2.37 -37.31 -12.61
CA ALA A 369 2.16 -38.72 -12.35
C ALA A 369 2.60 -39.07 -10.93
N CYS A 370 1.84 -39.96 -10.30
CA CYS A 370 2.15 -40.49 -8.99
C CYS A 370 2.04 -42.02 -9.03
N ARG A 371 3.06 -42.71 -8.53
CA ARG A 371 3.12 -44.16 -8.42
C ARG A 371 3.36 -44.58 -6.97
N GLU A 372 2.63 -45.58 -6.52
CA GLU A 372 2.83 -46.21 -5.21
C GLU A 372 3.59 -47.52 -5.39
N ASP A 373 4.76 -47.62 -4.78
CA ASP A 373 5.54 -48.85 -4.73
C ASP A 373 5.41 -49.51 -3.36
N PRO A 374 4.78 -50.70 -3.27
CA PRO A 374 4.64 -51.41 -2.00
C PRO A 374 5.95 -52.07 -1.53
N ASN A 375 6.97 -52.11 -2.40
CA ASN A 375 8.21 -52.82 -2.13
C ASN A 375 9.15 -52.02 -1.24
N VAL A 376 9.90 -52.74 -0.39
CA VAL A 376 10.95 -52.14 0.44
C VAL A 376 12.15 -51.80 -0.47
N PRO A 377 12.66 -50.54 -0.45
CA PRO A 377 13.65 -50.08 -1.43
C PRO A 377 15.09 -50.53 -1.14
N PHE A 378 15.31 -51.28 -0.06
CA PHE A 378 16.64 -51.73 0.38
C PHE A 378 16.56 -53.06 1.13
N SER A 379 17.71 -53.70 1.29
CA SER A 379 17.89 -54.87 2.17
C SER A 379 18.71 -54.47 3.40
N ALA A 380 18.28 -54.91 4.58
CA ALA A 380 18.99 -54.64 5.83
C ALA A 380 19.88 -55.84 6.21
N ALA A 381 21.15 -55.58 6.54
CA ALA A 381 22.04 -56.60 7.10
C ALA A 381 21.89 -56.63 8.62
N ILE A 382 21.22 -57.66 9.14
CA ILE A 382 20.96 -57.79 10.59
C ILE A 382 22.06 -58.64 11.23
N PRO A 383 22.77 -58.11 12.25
CA PRO A 383 23.80 -58.88 12.93
C PRO A 383 23.17 -60.05 13.68
N LYS A 384 23.60 -61.28 13.34
CA LYS A 384 23.22 -62.47 14.12
C LYS A 384 23.91 -62.41 15.48
N VAL A 385 23.13 -62.22 16.53
CA VAL A 385 23.61 -62.36 17.90
C VAL A 385 23.95 -63.85 18.10
N THR A 386 25.24 -64.18 18.08
CA THR A 386 25.70 -65.51 18.48
C THR A 386 25.67 -65.53 19.99
N THR A 387 24.65 -66.16 20.58
CA THR A 387 24.65 -66.42 22.02
C THR A 387 25.85 -67.32 22.34
N PRO A 388 26.72 -66.93 23.31
CA PRO A 388 27.74 -67.84 23.82
C PRO A 388 27.06 -69.11 24.34
N PRO A 389 27.60 -70.31 24.10
CA PRO A 389 27.03 -71.53 24.66
C PRO A 389 26.98 -71.40 26.19
N THR A 390 25.80 -71.60 26.76
CA THR A 390 25.56 -71.67 28.20
C THR A 390 26.56 -72.63 28.83
N ALA A 391 27.53 -72.10 29.58
CA ALA A 391 28.40 -72.92 30.40
C ALA A 391 27.52 -73.69 31.40
N SER A 392 27.61 -75.01 31.37
CA SER A 392 26.95 -75.88 32.35
C SER A 392 27.35 -75.49 33.78
N PRO A 393 26.46 -75.63 34.78
CA PRO A 393 26.75 -75.21 36.15
C PRO A 393 27.93 -76.02 36.70
N THR A 394 29.01 -75.31 37.05
CA THR A 394 30.17 -75.89 37.73
C THR A 394 29.79 -76.15 39.19
N THR A 395 29.91 -77.41 39.60
CA THR A 395 29.72 -77.91 40.97
C THR A 395 30.62 -77.15 41.98
N PRO A 396 30.18 -76.83 43.21
CA PRO A 396 31.01 -76.14 44.19
C PRO A 396 32.17 -77.02 44.69
N PRO A 397 33.36 -76.47 44.98
CA PRO A 397 34.48 -77.25 45.52
C PRO A 397 34.27 -77.61 47.00
N SER A 398 34.65 -78.86 47.34
CA SER A 398 34.70 -79.43 48.69
C SER A 398 35.86 -78.83 49.52
N PRO A 399 35.76 -78.75 50.87
CA PRO A 399 36.76 -78.08 51.70
C PRO A 399 38.05 -78.88 51.87
N SER A 400 39.19 -78.18 51.85
CA SER A 400 40.55 -78.73 52.00
C SER A 400 40.86 -79.16 53.44
N ALA A 401 41.50 -80.32 53.58
CA ALA A 401 42.12 -80.83 54.81
C ALA A 401 43.61 -80.36 54.93
N PRO A 402 44.20 -80.34 56.13
CA PRO A 402 45.39 -79.53 56.45
C PRO A 402 46.74 -80.15 56.06
N SER A 403 47.70 -79.25 55.91
CA SER A 403 49.10 -79.41 55.46
C SER A 403 49.96 -80.29 56.38
N SER A 404 50.84 -81.08 55.75
CA SER A 404 51.86 -81.92 56.38
C SER A 404 53.05 -81.12 56.93
N THR A 405 53.44 -81.45 58.16
CA THR A 405 54.59 -80.91 58.90
C THR A 405 55.92 -81.47 58.40
N SER A 406 56.90 -80.56 58.35
CA SER A 406 58.31 -80.66 57.98
C SER A 406 59.17 -81.71 58.71
N ALA A 407 60.10 -82.32 57.98
CA ALA A 407 61.20 -83.16 58.49
C ALA A 407 62.51 -82.35 58.72
N PRO A 408 63.45 -82.80 59.58
CA PRO A 408 64.40 -81.93 60.28
C PRO A 408 65.81 -81.82 59.66
N THR A 409 66.46 -80.69 59.96
CA THR A 409 67.82 -80.28 59.60
C THR A 409 68.89 -80.89 60.53
N ALA A 410 70.00 -81.36 59.97
CA ALA A 410 71.17 -81.91 60.69
C ALA A 410 72.15 -80.81 61.18
N PRO A 411 72.93 -81.05 62.26
CA PRO A 411 73.74 -80.03 62.94
C PRO A 411 75.20 -79.91 62.42
N PRO A 412 75.90 -78.78 62.66
CA PRO A 412 77.31 -78.60 62.28
C PRO A 412 78.31 -79.11 63.33
N THR A 413 79.38 -79.74 62.82
CA THR A 413 80.55 -80.23 63.53
C THR A 413 81.47 -79.10 64.00
N THR A 414 81.87 -79.14 65.27
CA THR A 414 82.95 -78.32 65.86
C THR A 414 84.30 -79.03 65.73
N THR A 415 85.39 -78.29 65.57
CA THR A 415 86.77 -78.77 65.78
C THR A 415 87.48 -77.78 66.72
N PRO A 416 88.21 -78.25 67.75
CA PRO A 416 88.81 -77.37 68.75
C PRO A 416 90.25 -76.97 68.41
N THR A 417 90.66 -75.87 69.04
CA THR A 417 91.99 -75.30 69.15
C THR A 417 93.01 -76.27 69.79
N ARG A 418 94.13 -76.54 69.10
CA ARG A 418 95.48 -76.21 69.57
C ARG A 418 96.48 -76.26 68.43
#